data_AF-A0A9C7PKC0-F1
#
_entry.id   AF-A0A9C7PKC0-F1
#
_cell.length_a   1.000
_cell.length_b   1.000
_cell.length_c   1.000
_cell.angle_alpha   90.00
_cell.angle_beta   90.00
_cell.angle_gamma   90.00
#
_symmetry.space_group_name_H-M   'P 1'
#
loop_
_entity.id
_entity.type
_entity.pdbx_description
1 polymer ?
#
loop_
_entity_poly.entity_id
_entity_poly.type
_entity_poly.pdbx_seq_one_letter_code
_entity_poly.pdbx_strand_id
1 'polypeptide(L)' 'MERLPPDQRAALVQVAVEGCSYAEAAALLEVPIGTIMSRVARARKALAEYLEWSAEREA' A
#
# COMPACT_ATOMS: atom_id res chain seq x y z
N MET A 1 -4.97 0.57 8.22
CA MET A 1 -4.26 -0.34 7.27
C MET A 1 -4.77 -1.79 7.32
N GLU A 2 -5.44 -2.23 8.38
CA GLU A 2 -5.93 -3.63 8.51
C GLU A 2 -6.91 -4.07 7.41
N ARG A 3 -7.66 -3.13 6.83
CA ARG A 3 -8.62 -3.39 5.74
C ARG A 3 -7.98 -3.67 4.37
N LEU A 4 -6.69 -3.39 4.22
CA LEU A 4 -5.98 -3.71 2.98
C LEU A 4 -5.67 -5.22 2.92
N PRO A 5 -5.74 -5.83 1.72
CA PRO A 5 -5.22 -7.18 1.52
C PRO A 5 -3.78 -7.30 2.06
N PRO A 6 -3.40 -8.42 2.69
CA PRO A 6 -2.10 -8.56 3.36
C PRO A 6 -0.91 -8.15 2.47
N ASP A 7 -0.90 -8.58 1.22
CA ASP A 7 0.12 -8.26 0.23
C ASP A 7 0.24 -6.77 -0.09
N GLN A 8 -0.90 -6.08 -0.18
CA GLN A 8 -0.95 -4.65 -0.45
C GLN A 8 -0.48 -3.85 0.77
N ARG A 9 -0.89 -4.29 1.96
CA ARG A 9 -0.43 -3.72 3.22
C ARG A 9 1.08 -3.88 3.37
N ALA A 10 1.62 -5.08 3.17
CA ALA A 10 3.05 -5.34 3.29
C ALA A 10 3.88 -4.47 2.34
N ALA A 11 3.49 -4.41 1.06
CA ALA A 11 4.17 -3.56 0.08
C ALA A 11 4.09 -2.07 0.44
N LEU A 12 2.93 -1.60 0.92
CA LEU A 12 2.75 -0.20 1.32
C LEU A 12 3.56 0.15 2.57
N VAL A 13 3.61 -0.73 3.57
CA VAL A 13 4.42 -0.52 4.80
C VAL A 13 5.89 -0.37 4.43
N GLN A 14 6.45 -1.30 3.65
CA GLN A 14 7.86 -1.25 3.28
C GLN A 14 8.24 0.05 2.57
N VAL A 15 7.40 0.52 1.64
CA VAL A 15 7.71 1.74 0.88
C VAL A 15 7.41 3.02 1.67
N ALA A 16 6.23 3.10 2.29
CA ALA A 16 5.71 4.36 2.83
C ALA A 16 6.04 4.57 4.31
N VAL A 17 6.30 3.48 5.06
CA VAL A 17 6.61 3.53 6.49
C VAL A 17 8.09 3.26 6.71
N GLU A 18 8.63 2.17 6.16
CA GLU A 18 10.04 1.79 6.32
C GLU A 18 10.97 2.57 5.37
N GLY A 19 10.43 3.24 4.35
CA GLY A 19 11.20 4.05 3.41
C GLY A 19 12.01 3.25 2.39
N CYS A 20 11.75 1.95 2.24
CA CYS A 20 12.42 1.13 1.23
C CYS A 20 12.13 1.62 -0.18
N SER A 21 13.13 1.54 -1.06
CA SER A 21 12.91 1.63 -2.50
C SER A 21 12.05 0.47 -3.00
N TYR A 22 11.45 0.61 -4.19
CA TYR A 22 10.68 -0.48 -4.79
C TYR A 22 11.51 -1.74 -5.04
N ALA A 23 12.81 -1.59 -5.34
CA ALA A 23 13.70 -2.72 -5.56
C ALA A 23 14.00 -3.48 -4.25
N GLU A 24 14.26 -2.76 -3.15
CA GLU A 24 14.48 -3.35 -1.83
C GLU A 24 13.21 -4.06 -1.32
N ALA A 25 12.05 -3.41 -1.45
CA ALA A 25 10.77 -4.01 -1.07
C ALA A 25 10.45 -5.25 -1.92
N ALA A 26 10.81 -5.25 -3.21
CA ALA A 26 10.65 -6.39 -4.10
C ALA A 26 11.52 -7.58 -3.68
N ALA A 27 12.79 -7.31 -3.33
CA ALA A 27 13.71 -8.32 -2.83
C ALA A 27 13.25 -8.89 -1.48
N LEU A 28 12.85 -8.03 -0.54
CA LEU A 28 12.41 -8.45 0.80
C LEU A 28 11.13 -9.29 0.77
N LEU A 29 10.19 -8.94 -0.10
CA LEU A 29 8.90 -9.63 -0.23
C LEU A 29 8.91 -10.73 -1.29
N GLU A 30 10.08 -11.01 -1.89
CA GLU A 30 10.30 -12.05 -2.90
C GLU A 30 9.30 -12.01 -4.08
N VAL A 31 9.06 -10.80 -4.61
CA VAL A 31 8.16 -10.58 -5.75
C VAL A 31 8.76 -9.63 -6.80
N PRO A 32 8.28 -9.64 -8.05
CA PRO A 32 8.72 -8.68 -9.06
C PRO A 32 8.49 -7.21 -8.66
N ILE A 33 9.39 -6.31 -9.06
CA ILE A 33 9.24 -4.87 -8.79
C ILE A 33 7.92 -4.28 -9.31
N GLY A 34 7.45 -4.74 -10.48
CA GLY A 34 6.14 -4.33 -11.02
C GLY A 34 4.96 -4.76 -10.14
N THR A 35 5.10 -5.88 -9.41
CA THR A 35 4.12 -6.32 -8.42
C THR A 35 4.07 -5.36 -7.24
N ILE A 36 5.23 -4.91 -6.73
CA ILE A 36 5.30 -3.88 -5.68
C ILE A 36 4.59 -2.60 -6.13
N MET A 37 4.91 -2.09 -7.32
CA MET A 37 4.28 -0.89 -7.88
C MET A 37 2.75 -1.02 -7.91
N SER A 38 2.24 -2.13 -8.45
CA SER A 38 0.79 -2.36 -8.55
C SER A 38 0.11 -2.53 -7.19
N ARG A 39 0.79 -3.15 -6.22
CA ARG A 39 0.28 -3.35 -4.84
C ARG A 39 0.21 -2.02 -4.11
N VAL A 40 1.25 -1.20 -4.19
CA VAL A 40 1.29 0.13 -3.58
C VAL A 40 0.24 1.06 -4.18
N ALA A 41 0.09 1.07 -5.51
CA ALA A 41 -0.92 1.89 -6.19
C ALA A 41 -2.34 1.53 -5.72
N ARG A 42 -2.68 0.24 -5.69
CA ARG A 42 -3.99 -0.24 -5.21
C ARG A 42 -4.21 0.06 -3.72
N ALA A 43 -3.17 -0.11 -2.90
CA ALA A 43 -3.22 0.21 -1.47
C ALA A 43 -3.53 1.69 -1.23
N ARG A 44 -2.85 2.60 -1.95
CA ARG A 44 -3.08 4.05 -1.86
C ARG A 44 -4.48 4.43 -2.29
N LYS A 45 -4.96 3.86 -3.41
CA LYS A 45 -6.33 4.10 -3.90
C LYS A 45 -7.37 3.69 -2.86
N ALA A 46 -7.27 2.49 -2.31
CA ALA A 46 -8.21 2.00 -1.30
C ALA A 46 -8.20 2.83 0.00
N LEU A 47 -7.04 3.36 0.39
CA LEU A 47 -6.95 4.26 1.55
C LEU A 47 -7.55 5.64 1.25
N ALA A 48 -7.32 6.19 0.06
CA ALA A 48 -7.90 7.47 -0.35
C ALA A 48 -9.44 7.41 -0.34
N GLU A 49 -10.01 6.38 -1.00
CA GLU A 49 -11.47 6.15 -1.01
C GLU A 49 -12.04 6.00 0.40
N TYR A 50 -11.32 5.34 1.31
CA TYR A 50 -11.76 5.20 2.70
C TYR A 50 -11.74 6.52 3.46
N LEU A 51 -10.70 7.34 3.27
CA LEU A 51 -10.58 8.64 3.92
C LEU A 51 -11.63 9.61 3.41
N GLU A 52 -11.87 9.64 2.11
CA GLU A 52 -12.95 10.41 1.48
C GLU A 52 -14.32 10.01 2.08
N TRP A 53 -14.62 8.72 2.10
CA TRP A 53 -15.87 8.21 2.69
C TRP A 53 -16.00 8.52 4.19
N SER A 54 -14.90 8.48 4.96
CA SER A 54 -14.96 8.84 6.38
C SER A 54 -15.24 10.33 6.58
N ALA A 55 -14.64 11.20 5.76
CA ALA A 55 -14.83 12.65 5.84
C ALA A 55 -16.28 13.04 5.49
N GLU A 56 -16.90 12.37 4.51
CA GLU A 56 -18.31 12.60 4.14
C GLU A 56 -19.30 12.21 5.24
N ARG A 57 -18.96 11.23 6.09
CA ARG A 57 -19.84 10.75 7.16
C ARG A 57 -19.74 11.55 8.46
N GLU A 58 -18.65 12.30 8.62
CA GLU A 58 -18.39 13.18 9.77
C GLU A 58 -18.87 14.62 9.55
N ALA A 59 -19.25 14.97 8.32
CA ALA A 59 -19.83 16.27 7.92
C ALA A 59 -21.37 16.30 8.10
#